data_AF-A0A8T7KP99-F1
#
_entry.id   AF-A0A8T7KP99-F1
#
_cell.length_a   1.000
_cell.length_b   1.000
_cell.length_c   1.000
_cell.angle_alpha   90.00
_cell.angle_beta   90.00
_cell.angle_gamma   90.00
#
_symmetry.space_group_name_H-M   'P 1'
#
loop_
_entity.id
_entity.type
_entity.pdbx_description
1 polymer ?
#
loop_
_entity_poly.entity_id
_entity_poly.type
_entity_poly.pdbx_seq_one_letter_code
_entity_poly.pdbx_strand_id
1 'polypeptide(L)'
;MAKAPLQQIVSKLLEAAYKNLGKSFLEFQKWLFRLFVVATILGMPYGALVEDKTLPELLQQALRATGWWLVLALGSSFLWWLFVKLFDVDLWIYYYLWIPIIVPRFGKVLYSREYLNKLLLVHESYKYEKKGKRPCPVFIQRAHLERKSFWPRWEFSIIVMLKPGKFEVNVAKSNTHANQKRWVMVANLADESFGIYNNAGKKFLKDKFGARPALGTMDRLSKRFYEVLHPETELGTSLRWGEAGEILPLRWASGGFLPIIELKGRHWALLFFRDINPIGLNIANGASETKSEYKDLHKLIGREFSEETVLLVSEPRSGASVAQQRFTVEEFGLDSASAVSEYINPGFVEKHNQLRKEHDNLNIELLRNEDGRPITPIRTPFRIRVKYHASDLRGIDDRYIKNVLFTINPFEFGVEVIWLCKFEMNEGEYILDGEFNLGRNYLIRRPVVLLAMDYLKQVFETGGSLGEIIPDSESKLLPPIPYDSLIVFNQDVELRKQRLKYLDTWLASSKSNSSAHTDDMIDERDQLKKWLAEYEETFTAPRTGNELHFHALRTLCPVAWKSLELVFSHKINYEI
;
A
#
# COMPACT_ATOMS: atom_id res chain seq x y z
N MET A 1 -38.81 -38.06 33.14
CA MET A 1 -39.19 -36.68 32.74
C MET A 1 -38.10 -35.67 33.11
N ALA A 2 -36.96 -35.62 32.39
CA ALA A 2 -35.87 -34.67 32.69
C ALA A 2 -35.07 -34.20 31.46
N LYS A 3 -35.62 -34.34 30.23
CA LYS A 3 -34.94 -33.89 28.99
C LYS A 3 -35.30 -32.47 28.54
N ALA A 4 -36.38 -31.89 29.06
CA ALA A 4 -36.86 -30.55 28.69
C ALA A 4 -35.95 -29.39 29.14
N PRO A 5 -35.31 -29.40 30.33
CA PRO A 5 -34.49 -28.27 30.76
C PRO A 5 -33.21 -28.13 29.94
N LEU A 6 -32.60 -29.26 29.56
CA LEU A 6 -31.34 -29.27 28.82
C LEU A 6 -31.52 -28.75 27.40
N GLN A 7 -32.62 -29.10 26.72
CA GLN A 7 -32.94 -28.57 25.38
C GLN A 7 -33.19 -27.06 25.40
N GLN A 8 -33.85 -26.54 26.45
CA GLN A 8 -34.11 -25.11 26.59
C GLN A 8 -32.84 -24.32 26.92
N ILE A 9 -31.95 -24.91 27.73
CA ILE A 9 -30.62 -24.36 28.02
C ILE A 9 -29.75 -24.37 26.76
N VAL A 10 -29.72 -25.46 26.01
CA VAL A 10 -28.97 -25.58 24.74
C VAL A 10 -29.52 -24.60 23.70
N SER A 11 -30.84 -24.43 23.60
CA SER A 11 -31.49 -23.43 22.73
C SER A 11 -31.10 -22.00 23.10
N LYS A 12 -31.15 -21.63 24.38
CA LYS A 12 -30.74 -20.30 24.85
C LYS A 12 -29.23 -20.06 24.70
N LEU A 13 -28.40 -21.09 24.88
CA LEU A 13 -26.96 -21.02 24.64
C LEU A 13 -26.66 -20.85 23.14
N LEU A 14 -27.40 -21.53 22.26
CA LEU A 14 -27.28 -21.36 20.81
C LEU A 14 -27.77 -19.98 20.36
N GLU A 15 -28.82 -19.43 20.96
CA GLU A 15 -29.34 -18.10 20.66
C GLU A 15 -28.41 -16.98 21.17
N ALA A 16 -27.82 -17.15 22.36
CA ALA A 16 -26.77 -16.28 22.90
C ALA A 16 -25.47 -16.40 22.10
N ALA A 17 -25.11 -17.60 21.64
CA ALA A 17 -24.01 -17.80 20.71
C ALA A 17 -24.31 -17.09 19.39
N TYR A 18 -25.52 -17.18 18.84
CA TYR A 18 -25.91 -16.52 17.58
C TYR A 18 -25.84 -14.99 17.68
N LYS A 19 -26.30 -14.40 18.79
CA LYS A 19 -26.20 -12.94 19.04
C LYS A 19 -24.76 -12.44 19.21
N ASN A 20 -23.85 -13.26 19.75
CA ASN A 20 -22.44 -12.90 19.94
C ASN A 20 -21.53 -13.31 18.77
N LEU A 21 -21.87 -14.35 18.01
CA LEU A 21 -21.15 -14.80 16.81
C LEU A 21 -21.22 -13.77 15.67
N GLY A 22 -22.25 -12.92 15.65
CA GLY A 22 -22.31 -11.75 14.78
C GLY A 22 -21.26 -10.67 15.10
N LYS A 23 -20.66 -10.69 16.30
CA LYS A 23 -19.62 -9.75 16.76
C LYS A 23 -18.32 -10.47 17.10
N SER A 24 -17.60 -10.88 16.05
CA SER A 24 -16.21 -11.37 16.07
C SER A 24 -15.93 -12.67 16.85
N PHE A 25 -15.08 -13.51 16.25
CA PHE A 25 -14.49 -14.70 16.87
C PHE A 25 -13.85 -14.43 18.27
N LEU A 26 -13.44 -13.18 18.53
CA LEU A 26 -12.89 -12.74 19.81
C LEU A 26 -13.92 -12.80 20.95
N GLU A 27 -15.20 -12.49 20.69
CA GLU A 27 -16.27 -12.61 21.70
C GLU A 27 -16.65 -14.08 21.96
N PHE A 28 -16.53 -14.94 20.94
CA PHE A 28 -16.68 -16.39 21.11
C PHE A 28 -15.59 -16.97 22.02
N GLN A 29 -14.33 -16.57 21.85
CA GLN A 29 -13.25 -16.97 22.76
C GLN A 29 -13.48 -16.46 24.20
N LYS A 30 -13.92 -15.20 24.37
CA LYS A 30 -14.30 -14.66 25.69
C LYS A 30 -15.45 -15.45 26.33
N TRP A 31 -16.42 -15.91 25.53
CA TRP A 31 -17.53 -16.72 26.00
C TRP A 31 -17.10 -18.12 26.45
N LEU A 32 -16.26 -18.80 25.65
CA LEU A 32 -15.69 -20.11 26.00
C LEU A 32 -14.90 -20.04 27.30
N PHE A 33 -14.14 -18.96 27.49
CA PHE A 33 -13.42 -18.69 28.72
C PHE A 33 -14.36 -18.52 29.93
N ARG A 34 -15.44 -17.74 29.79
CA ARG A 34 -16.45 -17.59 30.86
C ARG A 34 -17.09 -18.93 31.23
N LEU A 35 -17.32 -19.80 30.25
CA LEU A 35 -17.92 -21.12 30.46
C LEU A 35 -16.98 -22.05 31.25
N PHE A 36 -15.68 -21.98 30.97
CA PHE A 36 -14.65 -22.69 31.76
C PHE A 36 -14.62 -22.19 33.21
N VAL A 37 -14.60 -20.87 33.43
CA VAL A 37 -14.64 -20.28 34.79
C VAL A 37 -15.88 -20.71 35.56
N VAL A 38 -17.05 -20.71 34.93
CA VAL A 38 -18.31 -21.16 35.55
C VAL A 38 -18.25 -22.65 35.90
N ALA A 39 -17.71 -23.51 35.03
CA ALA A 39 -17.53 -24.92 35.32
C ALA A 39 -16.59 -25.17 36.51
N THR A 40 -15.51 -24.39 36.65
CA THR A 40 -14.60 -24.45 37.79
C THR A 40 -15.27 -24.00 39.09
N ILE A 41 -16.08 -22.93 39.06
CA ILE A 41 -16.83 -22.45 40.23
C ILE A 41 -17.88 -23.47 40.68
N LEU A 42 -18.59 -24.10 39.73
CA LEU A 42 -19.61 -25.12 40.02
C LEU A 42 -19.04 -26.48 40.42
N GLY A 43 -17.78 -26.77 40.08
CA GLY A 43 -17.07 -27.98 40.54
C GLY A 43 -16.72 -27.95 42.03
N MET A 44 -16.60 -26.77 42.65
CA MET A 44 -16.26 -26.62 44.07
C MET A 44 -17.34 -27.16 45.04
N PRO A 45 -18.65 -26.85 44.87
CA PRO A 45 -19.70 -27.43 45.70
C PRO A 45 -19.77 -28.96 45.65
N TYR A 46 -19.44 -29.56 44.50
CA TYR A 46 -19.47 -31.01 44.32
C TYR A 46 -18.37 -31.71 45.12
N GLY A 47 -17.17 -31.11 45.23
CA GLY A 47 -16.11 -31.63 46.10
C GLY A 47 -16.42 -31.48 47.59
N ALA A 48 -17.09 -30.40 48.00
CA ALA A 48 -17.48 -30.16 49.39
C ALA A 48 -18.59 -31.09 49.90
N LEU A 49 -19.43 -31.63 49.01
CA LEU A 49 -20.49 -32.59 49.35
C LEU A 49 -19.99 -34.03 49.57
N VAL A 50 -18.74 -34.33 49.21
CA VAL A 50 -18.16 -35.68 49.24
C VAL A 50 -17.23 -35.91 50.44
N GLU A 51 -16.71 -34.84 51.07
CA GLU A 51 -15.83 -34.92 52.23
C GLU A 51 -16.48 -34.27 53.46
N ASP A 52 -16.72 -35.08 54.51
CA ASP A 52 -17.42 -34.73 55.76
C ASP A 52 -16.58 -33.78 56.66
N LYS A 53 -16.38 -32.54 56.22
CA LYS A 53 -15.59 -31.49 56.90
C LYS A 53 -16.50 -30.42 57.51
N THR A 54 -16.03 -29.74 58.56
CA THR A 54 -16.80 -28.67 59.21
C THR A 54 -16.88 -27.42 58.31
N LEU A 55 -18.03 -26.72 58.35
CA LEU A 55 -18.31 -25.58 57.46
C LEU A 55 -17.24 -24.46 57.50
N PRO A 56 -16.66 -24.07 58.64
CA PRO A 56 -15.61 -23.03 58.69
C PRO A 56 -14.27 -23.47 58.09
N GLU A 57 -13.88 -24.73 58.29
CA GLU A 57 -12.65 -25.31 57.71
C GLU A 57 -12.78 -25.47 56.20
N LEU A 58 -13.97 -25.90 55.74
CA LEU A 58 -14.33 -25.89 54.33
C LEU A 58 -14.27 -24.48 53.75
N LEU A 59 -14.76 -23.46 54.47
CA LEU A 59 -14.73 -22.08 53.98
C LEU A 59 -13.29 -21.55 53.85
N GLN A 60 -12.41 -21.84 54.81
CA GLN A 60 -11.03 -21.37 54.79
C GLN A 60 -10.17 -22.12 53.77
N GLN A 61 -10.34 -23.45 53.64
CA GLN A 61 -9.72 -24.23 52.58
C GLN A 61 -10.27 -23.83 51.21
N ALA A 62 -11.58 -23.61 51.09
CA ALA A 62 -12.19 -23.09 49.88
C ALA A 62 -11.60 -21.73 49.54
N LEU A 63 -11.57 -20.75 50.43
CA LEU A 63 -11.00 -19.43 50.13
C LEU A 63 -9.53 -19.49 49.69
N ARG A 64 -8.69 -20.33 50.32
CA ARG A 64 -7.30 -20.53 49.90
C ARG A 64 -7.20 -21.26 48.56
N ALA A 65 -7.98 -22.32 48.37
CA ALA A 65 -8.02 -23.08 47.12
C ALA A 65 -8.58 -22.22 45.98
N THR A 66 -9.67 -21.49 46.20
CA THR A 66 -10.27 -20.51 45.28
C THR A 66 -9.29 -19.41 44.95
N GLY A 67 -8.52 -18.90 45.92
CA GLY A 67 -7.43 -17.94 45.66
C GLY A 67 -6.36 -18.51 44.71
N TRP A 68 -5.86 -19.72 44.99
CA TRP A 68 -4.88 -20.40 44.13
C TRP A 68 -5.44 -20.79 42.77
N TRP A 69 -6.69 -21.28 42.71
CA TRP A 69 -7.40 -21.59 41.47
C TRP A 69 -7.66 -20.36 40.63
N LEU A 70 -7.98 -19.22 41.26
CA LEU A 70 -8.12 -17.95 40.56
C LEU A 70 -6.78 -17.50 40.00
N VAL A 71 -5.69 -17.59 40.76
CA VAL A 71 -4.33 -17.28 40.27
C VAL A 71 -3.93 -18.22 39.13
N LEU A 72 -4.19 -19.53 39.25
CA LEU A 72 -3.92 -20.52 38.20
C LEU A 72 -4.79 -20.29 36.98
N ALA A 73 -6.07 -19.98 37.15
CA ALA A 73 -6.99 -19.69 36.06
C ALA A 73 -6.58 -18.40 35.34
N LEU A 74 -6.31 -17.31 36.07
CA LEU A 74 -5.82 -16.06 35.50
C LEU A 74 -4.46 -16.23 34.84
N GLY A 75 -3.53 -16.94 35.47
CA GLY A 75 -2.21 -17.26 34.92
C GLY A 75 -2.31 -18.10 33.64
N SER A 76 -3.10 -19.17 33.66
CA SER A 76 -3.34 -20.03 32.50
C SER A 76 -4.06 -19.27 31.38
N SER A 77 -4.98 -18.37 31.72
CA SER A 77 -5.69 -17.54 30.74
C SER A 77 -4.80 -16.48 30.13
N PHE A 78 -3.92 -15.89 30.93
CA PHE A 78 -2.92 -14.95 30.45
C PHE A 78 -1.90 -15.67 29.56
N LEU A 79 -1.41 -16.84 29.96
CA LEU A 79 -0.53 -17.68 29.14
C LEU A 79 -1.21 -18.14 27.86
N TRP A 80 -2.49 -18.53 27.92
CA TRP A 80 -3.27 -18.89 26.74
C TRP A 80 -3.51 -17.68 25.83
N TRP A 81 -3.85 -16.52 26.40
CA TRP A 81 -4.00 -15.27 25.66
C TRP A 81 -2.68 -14.88 24.98
N LEU A 82 -1.55 -14.96 25.71
CA LEU A 82 -0.22 -14.70 25.20
C LEU A 82 0.13 -15.71 24.09
N PHE A 83 -0.18 -17.00 24.28
CA PHE A 83 0.01 -18.04 23.27
C PHE A 83 -0.82 -17.75 22.00
N VAL A 84 -2.11 -17.44 22.16
CA VAL A 84 -2.98 -17.06 21.04
C VAL A 84 -2.42 -15.84 20.31
N LYS A 85 -1.88 -14.86 21.03
CA LYS A 85 -1.29 -13.63 20.46
C LYS A 85 0.07 -13.85 19.80
N LEU A 86 0.95 -14.65 20.38
CA LEU A 86 2.29 -14.90 19.86
C LEU A 86 2.27 -15.84 18.65
N PHE A 87 1.34 -16.79 18.61
CA PHE A 87 1.26 -17.81 17.57
C PHE A 87 0.10 -17.58 16.58
N ASP A 88 -0.60 -16.44 16.67
CA ASP A 88 -1.72 -16.08 15.80
C ASP A 88 -2.76 -17.22 15.69
N VAL A 89 -3.02 -17.92 16.80
CA VAL A 89 -3.88 -19.13 16.82
C VAL A 89 -5.30 -18.79 16.39
N ASP A 90 -5.76 -17.58 16.70
CA ASP A 90 -7.03 -17.05 16.25
C ASP A 90 -7.11 -16.94 14.72
N LEU A 91 -6.05 -16.44 14.07
CA LEU A 91 -5.96 -16.39 12.61
C LEU A 91 -5.88 -17.79 12.00
N TRP A 92 -5.14 -18.71 12.62
CA TRP A 92 -5.10 -20.11 12.17
C TRP A 92 -6.48 -20.75 12.22
N ILE A 93 -7.20 -20.63 13.34
CA ILE A 93 -8.57 -21.16 13.44
C ILE A 93 -9.48 -20.48 12.43
N TYR A 94 -9.40 -19.16 12.30
CA TYR A 94 -10.27 -18.43 11.39
C TYR A 94 -10.03 -18.81 9.92
N TYR A 95 -8.79 -18.74 9.44
CA TYR A 95 -8.48 -18.97 8.03
C TYR A 95 -8.29 -20.45 7.67
N TYR A 96 -7.98 -21.36 8.59
CA TYR A 96 -7.75 -22.77 8.22
C TYR A 96 -8.84 -23.72 8.67
N LEU A 97 -9.69 -23.32 9.62
CA LEU A 97 -10.85 -24.11 10.04
C LEU A 97 -12.15 -23.40 9.64
N TRP A 98 -12.35 -22.15 10.06
CA TRP A 98 -13.63 -21.48 9.91
C TRP A 98 -13.98 -21.16 8.45
N ILE A 99 -13.10 -20.45 7.73
CA ILE A 99 -13.34 -20.07 6.33
C ILE A 99 -13.47 -21.29 5.41
N PRO A 100 -12.58 -22.31 5.44
CA PRO A 100 -12.66 -23.40 4.48
C PRO A 100 -13.71 -24.47 4.80
N ILE A 101 -14.00 -24.70 6.09
CA ILE A 101 -14.87 -25.82 6.51
C ILE A 101 -16.27 -25.35 6.93
N ILE A 102 -16.35 -24.27 7.71
CA ILE A 102 -17.63 -23.83 8.30
C ILE A 102 -18.41 -22.94 7.34
N VAL A 103 -17.77 -21.94 6.73
CA VAL A 103 -18.47 -20.96 5.86
C VAL A 103 -19.18 -21.60 4.66
N PRO A 104 -18.60 -22.55 3.90
CA PRO A 104 -19.30 -23.14 2.76
C PRO A 104 -20.53 -23.96 3.15
N ARG A 105 -20.51 -24.57 4.35
CA ARG A 105 -21.58 -25.46 4.84
C ARG A 105 -22.70 -24.70 5.56
N PHE A 106 -22.34 -23.75 6.40
CA PHE A 106 -23.27 -23.08 7.32
C PHE A 106 -23.39 -21.58 7.08
N GLY A 107 -22.64 -21.01 6.14
CA GLY A 107 -22.56 -19.57 5.95
C GLY A 107 -23.90 -18.89 5.64
N LYS A 108 -24.81 -19.57 4.92
CA LYS A 108 -26.16 -19.07 4.63
C LYS A 108 -27.03 -18.89 5.89
N VAL A 109 -26.74 -19.66 6.94
CA VAL A 109 -27.46 -19.60 8.23
C VAL A 109 -26.81 -18.58 9.16
N LEU A 110 -25.49 -18.46 9.11
CA LEU A 110 -24.70 -17.67 10.06
C LEU A 110 -24.53 -16.19 9.66
N TYR A 111 -24.67 -15.86 8.38
CA TYR A 111 -24.32 -14.53 7.87
C TYR A 111 -25.37 -13.94 6.94
N SER A 112 -25.42 -12.61 6.91
CA SER A 112 -26.13 -11.90 5.85
C SER A 112 -25.55 -12.27 4.48
N ARG A 113 -26.40 -12.25 3.44
CA ARG A 113 -25.98 -12.58 2.07
C ARG A 113 -24.78 -11.74 1.61
N GLU A 114 -24.79 -10.44 1.91
CA GLU A 114 -23.70 -9.52 1.56
C GLU A 114 -22.38 -9.94 2.21
N TYR A 115 -22.39 -10.23 3.51
CA TYR A 115 -21.18 -10.61 4.23
C TYR A 115 -20.70 -12.01 3.84
N LEU A 116 -21.62 -12.95 3.62
CA LEU A 116 -21.31 -14.29 3.12
C LEU A 116 -20.57 -14.22 1.77
N ASN A 117 -21.05 -13.38 0.83
CA ASN A 117 -20.38 -13.21 -0.46
C ASN A 117 -18.92 -12.75 -0.29
N LYS A 118 -18.64 -11.87 0.68
CA LYS A 118 -17.27 -11.44 0.98
C LYS A 118 -16.42 -12.56 1.58
N LEU A 119 -16.98 -13.38 2.46
CA LEU A 119 -16.27 -14.56 3.00
C LEU A 119 -16.00 -15.61 1.91
N LEU A 120 -16.89 -15.75 0.94
CA LEU A 120 -16.66 -16.61 -0.23
C LEU A 120 -15.50 -16.07 -1.10
N LEU A 121 -15.35 -14.75 -1.24
CA LEU A 121 -14.16 -14.17 -1.89
C LEU A 121 -12.87 -14.49 -1.13
N VAL A 122 -12.88 -14.45 0.21
CA VAL A 122 -11.73 -14.91 1.02
C VAL A 122 -11.40 -16.36 0.68
N HIS A 123 -12.41 -17.25 0.67
CA HIS A 123 -12.24 -18.66 0.35
C HIS A 123 -11.71 -18.91 -1.07
N GLU A 124 -12.21 -18.18 -2.07
CA GLU A 124 -11.71 -18.29 -3.44
C GLU A 124 -10.25 -17.82 -3.58
N SER A 125 -9.81 -16.90 -2.72
CA SER A 125 -8.47 -16.31 -2.80
C SER A 125 -7.33 -17.25 -2.37
N TYR A 126 -7.63 -18.41 -1.76
CA TYR A 126 -6.62 -19.40 -1.34
C TYR A 126 -5.81 -19.98 -2.49
N LYS A 127 -6.32 -19.93 -3.72
CA LYS A 127 -5.63 -20.50 -4.90
C LYS A 127 -4.45 -19.65 -5.38
N TYR A 128 -4.28 -18.43 -4.86
CA TYR A 128 -3.32 -17.45 -5.38
C TYR A 128 -1.97 -17.45 -4.66
N GLU A 129 -1.90 -17.94 -3.43
CA GLU A 129 -0.67 -17.86 -2.62
C GLU A 129 -0.49 -19.12 -1.77
N LYS A 130 0.77 -19.55 -1.62
CA LYS A 130 1.14 -20.73 -0.82
C LYS A 130 2.23 -20.38 0.18
N LYS A 131 2.03 -20.71 1.45
CA LYS A 131 3.06 -20.68 2.50
C LYS A 131 3.50 -22.12 2.80
N GLY A 132 4.65 -22.51 2.25
CA GLY A 132 5.10 -23.90 2.29
C GLY A 132 4.09 -24.84 1.62
N LYS A 133 3.62 -25.85 2.36
CA LYS A 133 2.63 -26.82 1.85
C LYS A 133 1.17 -26.36 1.98
N ARG A 134 0.88 -25.21 2.59
CA ARG A 134 -0.49 -24.76 2.88
C ARG A 134 -0.88 -23.54 2.04
N PRO A 135 -2.08 -23.51 1.43
CA PRO A 135 -2.57 -22.32 0.75
C PRO A 135 -2.89 -21.20 1.76
N CYS A 136 -2.75 -19.96 1.36
CA CYS A 136 -3.10 -18.77 2.15
C CYS A 136 -4.08 -17.90 1.35
N PRO A 137 -5.13 -17.33 1.99
CA PRO A 137 -5.98 -16.36 1.32
C PRO A 137 -5.20 -15.06 1.12
N VAL A 138 -5.35 -14.43 -0.04
CA VAL A 138 -4.75 -13.12 -0.35
C VAL A 138 -5.74 -11.97 -0.19
N PHE A 139 -7.04 -12.29 -0.09
CA PHE A 139 -8.12 -11.36 0.23
C PHE A 139 -8.63 -11.67 1.64
N ILE A 140 -8.41 -10.75 2.57
CA ILE A 140 -8.53 -11.01 4.01
C ILE A 140 -9.30 -9.91 4.73
N GLN A 141 -9.69 -10.15 5.98
CA GLN A 141 -10.28 -9.10 6.80
C GLN A 141 -9.28 -7.96 7.05
N ARG A 142 -9.76 -6.72 6.94
CA ARG A 142 -9.00 -5.49 7.18
C ARG A 142 -8.29 -5.48 8.54
N ALA A 143 -8.95 -6.02 9.57
CA ALA A 143 -8.38 -6.10 10.91
C ALA A 143 -7.08 -6.93 10.98
N HIS A 144 -6.90 -7.85 10.03
CA HIS A 144 -5.78 -8.79 9.99
C HIS A 144 -4.66 -8.35 9.03
N LEU A 145 -4.83 -7.29 8.23
CA LEU A 145 -3.86 -6.86 7.21
C LEU A 145 -2.45 -6.60 7.76
N GLU A 146 -2.33 -6.04 8.97
CA GLU A 146 -1.03 -5.69 9.58
C GLU A 146 -0.37 -6.85 10.34
N ARG A 147 -0.92 -8.07 10.28
CA ARG A 147 -0.31 -9.25 10.92
C ARG A 147 0.85 -9.77 10.05
N LYS A 148 1.88 -8.94 9.84
CA LYS A 148 2.98 -9.16 8.86
C LYS A 148 3.64 -10.55 9.00
N SER A 149 3.83 -11.04 10.22
CA SER A 149 4.41 -12.36 10.53
C SER A 149 3.55 -13.55 10.06
N PHE A 150 2.22 -13.39 10.09
CA PHE A 150 1.29 -14.45 9.70
C PHE A 150 1.27 -14.63 8.18
N TRP A 151 1.30 -13.53 7.44
CA TRP A 151 1.12 -13.52 6.00
C TRP A 151 2.41 -13.86 5.24
N PRO A 152 2.37 -14.78 4.25
CA PRO A 152 3.52 -15.01 3.37
C PRO A 152 3.73 -13.81 2.44
N ARG A 153 5.00 -13.39 2.24
CA ARG A 153 5.35 -12.31 1.30
C ARG A 153 4.47 -11.08 1.48
N TRP A 154 4.33 -10.63 2.72
CA TRP A 154 3.60 -9.41 3.03
C TRP A 154 4.34 -8.23 2.39
N GLU A 155 3.61 -7.39 1.65
CA GLU A 155 4.16 -6.22 0.95
C GLU A 155 3.42 -4.93 1.29
N PHE A 156 2.11 -5.01 1.58
CA PHE A 156 1.29 -3.83 1.86
C PHE A 156 0.04 -4.15 2.68
N SER A 157 -0.75 -3.12 2.98
CA SER A 157 -2.02 -3.16 3.71
C SER A 157 -3.07 -2.32 2.96
N ILE A 158 -3.60 -2.88 1.87
CA ILE A 158 -4.58 -2.19 1.02
C ILE A 158 -6.00 -2.55 1.45
N ILE A 159 -6.84 -1.54 1.65
CA ILE A 159 -8.29 -1.72 1.82
C ILE A 159 -8.94 -1.85 0.44
N VAL A 160 -9.89 -2.79 0.30
CA VAL A 160 -10.67 -2.92 -0.93
C VAL A 160 -12.07 -2.39 -0.68
N MET A 161 -12.43 -1.31 -1.36
CA MET A 161 -13.77 -0.72 -1.34
C MET A 161 -14.66 -1.50 -2.31
N LEU A 162 -15.65 -2.22 -1.77
CA LEU A 162 -16.56 -3.05 -2.56
C LEU A 162 -17.97 -2.48 -2.67
N LYS A 163 -18.36 -1.56 -1.79
CA LYS A 163 -19.72 -1.02 -1.76
C LYS A 163 -19.85 0.19 -2.69
N PRO A 164 -20.97 0.32 -3.44
CA PRO A 164 -21.29 1.55 -4.17
C PRO A 164 -21.32 2.78 -3.24
N GLY A 165 -20.96 3.94 -3.78
CA GLY A 165 -21.05 5.21 -3.06
C GLY A 165 -20.05 5.41 -1.92
N LYS A 166 -19.04 4.52 -1.81
CA LYS A 166 -17.89 4.70 -0.90
C LYS A 166 -16.84 5.65 -1.47
N PHE A 167 -16.87 5.87 -2.78
CA PHE A 167 -15.97 6.77 -3.47
C PHE A 167 -16.77 7.75 -4.31
N GLU A 168 -16.47 9.03 -4.16
CA GLU A 168 -17.21 10.13 -4.79
C GLU A 168 -16.27 11.29 -5.10
N VAL A 169 -16.51 11.99 -6.20
CA VAL A 169 -15.84 13.25 -6.54
C VAL A 169 -16.87 14.33 -6.75
N ASN A 170 -16.67 15.50 -6.15
CA ASN A 170 -17.55 16.66 -6.29
C ASN A 170 -16.79 17.89 -6.76
N VAL A 171 -17.38 18.63 -7.69
CA VAL A 171 -16.92 19.96 -8.10
C VAL A 171 -17.66 21.02 -7.29
N ALA A 172 -16.99 21.58 -6.29
CA ALA A 172 -17.56 22.53 -5.34
C ALA A 172 -17.00 23.93 -5.53
N LYS A 173 -17.71 24.95 -5.02
CA LYS A 173 -17.19 26.33 -4.96
C LYS A 173 -16.07 26.41 -3.91
N SER A 174 -15.01 27.15 -4.23
CA SER A 174 -13.94 27.49 -3.28
C SER A 174 -14.44 28.45 -2.21
N ASN A 175 -14.26 28.11 -0.94
CA ASN A 175 -14.63 29.00 0.17
C ASN A 175 -13.64 30.17 0.36
N THR A 176 -12.40 30.06 -0.15
CA THR A 176 -11.36 31.09 0.08
C THR A 176 -11.23 32.09 -1.05
N HIS A 177 -11.68 31.73 -2.26
CA HIS A 177 -11.62 32.61 -3.42
C HIS A 177 -12.98 32.58 -4.11
N ALA A 178 -13.69 33.71 -4.06
CA ALA A 178 -14.91 33.88 -4.83
C ALA A 178 -14.60 33.58 -6.30
N ASN A 179 -15.34 32.62 -6.88
CA ASN A 179 -15.27 32.18 -8.28
C ASN A 179 -14.23 31.12 -8.65
N GLN A 180 -13.48 30.53 -7.71
CA GLN A 180 -12.66 29.35 -8.03
C GLN A 180 -13.42 28.04 -7.77
N LYS A 181 -13.28 27.07 -8.68
CA LYS A 181 -13.76 25.69 -8.50
C LYS A 181 -12.76 24.91 -7.63
N ARG A 182 -13.25 23.90 -6.91
CA ARG A 182 -12.45 22.92 -6.17
C ARG A 182 -12.99 21.52 -6.39
N TRP A 183 -12.08 20.57 -6.54
CA TRP A 183 -12.41 19.16 -6.70
C TRP A 183 -12.22 18.45 -5.37
N VAL A 184 -13.27 17.79 -4.90
CA VAL A 184 -13.29 17.12 -3.60
C VAL A 184 -13.57 15.65 -3.78
N MET A 185 -12.54 14.83 -3.61
CA MET A 185 -12.70 13.39 -3.53
C MET A 185 -13.08 12.99 -2.11
N VAL A 186 -14.06 12.10 -1.98
CA VAL A 186 -14.47 11.51 -0.70
C VAL A 186 -14.23 10.02 -0.78
N ALA A 187 -13.34 9.51 0.08
CA ALA A 187 -13.12 8.09 0.27
C ALA A 187 -13.69 7.68 1.63
N ASN A 188 -14.77 6.91 1.64
CA ASN A 188 -15.41 6.43 2.84
C ASN A 188 -14.99 4.99 3.13
N LEU A 189 -14.12 4.83 4.12
CA LEU A 189 -13.60 3.55 4.59
C LEU A 189 -14.41 2.98 5.76
N ALA A 190 -15.43 3.69 6.23
CA ALA A 190 -16.34 3.15 7.25
C ALA A 190 -17.04 1.91 6.69
N ASP A 191 -17.17 0.86 7.50
CA ASP A 191 -17.79 -0.43 7.13
C ASP A 191 -17.09 -1.23 6.01
N GLU A 192 -15.94 -0.77 5.51
CA GLU A 192 -15.09 -1.58 4.64
C GLU A 192 -14.24 -2.51 5.50
N SER A 193 -14.50 -3.81 5.36
CA SER A 193 -14.00 -4.84 6.27
C SER A 193 -12.93 -5.74 5.66
N PHE A 194 -12.54 -5.53 4.40
CA PHE A 194 -11.64 -6.43 3.67
C PHE A 194 -10.51 -5.68 2.95
N GLY A 195 -9.46 -6.41 2.64
CA GLY A 195 -8.27 -5.89 1.98
C GLY A 195 -7.39 -6.98 1.38
N ILE A 196 -6.27 -6.57 0.80
CA ILE A 196 -5.22 -7.42 0.25
C ILE A 196 -3.85 -6.99 0.81
N TYR A 197 -2.89 -7.92 0.90
CA TYR A 197 -1.60 -7.66 1.54
C TYR A 197 -0.36 -7.90 0.67
N ASN A 198 -0.53 -8.40 -0.56
CA ASN A 198 0.57 -8.64 -1.49
C ASN A 198 0.11 -8.63 -2.95
N ASN A 199 1.06 -8.70 -3.88
CA ASN A 199 0.85 -8.67 -5.32
C ASN A 199 -0.02 -9.83 -5.83
N ALA A 200 -0.01 -10.99 -5.16
CA ALA A 200 -0.95 -12.08 -5.46
C ALA A 200 -2.41 -11.68 -5.18
N GLY A 201 -2.65 -10.81 -4.18
CA GLY A 201 -3.92 -10.15 -3.93
C GLY A 201 -4.36 -9.20 -5.05
N LYS A 202 -3.44 -8.41 -5.62
CA LYS A 202 -3.73 -7.58 -6.82
C LYS A 202 -4.15 -8.47 -8.00
N LYS A 203 -3.42 -9.56 -8.21
CA LYS A 203 -3.75 -10.56 -9.25
C LYS A 203 -5.13 -11.18 -9.02
N PHE A 204 -5.46 -11.55 -7.78
CA PHE A 204 -6.80 -12.06 -7.44
C PHE A 204 -7.90 -11.08 -7.83
N LEU A 205 -7.76 -9.80 -7.51
CA LEU A 205 -8.76 -8.79 -7.89
C LEU A 205 -8.87 -8.66 -9.41
N LYS A 206 -7.74 -8.63 -10.13
CA LYS A 206 -7.71 -8.56 -11.60
C LYS A 206 -8.40 -9.75 -12.25
N ASP A 207 -8.08 -10.97 -11.82
CA ASP A 207 -8.70 -12.19 -12.36
C ASP A 207 -10.19 -12.28 -12.02
N LYS A 208 -10.59 -11.82 -10.82
CA LYS A 208 -11.97 -11.94 -10.33
C LYS A 208 -12.90 -10.88 -10.92
N PHE A 209 -12.42 -9.65 -11.06
CA PHE A 209 -13.23 -8.47 -11.41
C PHE A 209 -12.86 -7.85 -12.76
N GLY A 210 -11.70 -8.20 -13.33
CA GLY A 210 -11.18 -7.67 -14.60
C GLY A 210 -11.39 -8.58 -15.81
N ALA A 211 -12.36 -9.51 -15.78
CA ALA A 211 -12.70 -10.34 -16.94
C ALA A 211 -13.21 -9.47 -18.12
N ARG A 212 -13.09 -9.96 -19.37
CA ARG A 212 -13.33 -9.18 -20.62
C ARG A 212 -14.57 -8.26 -20.65
N PRO A 213 -15.75 -8.61 -20.11
CA PRO A 213 -16.89 -7.69 -20.05
C PRO A 213 -16.62 -6.39 -19.25
N ALA A 214 -15.69 -6.43 -18.31
CA ALA A 214 -15.34 -5.31 -17.44
C ALA A 214 -14.36 -4.31 -18.08
N LEU A 215 -13.68 -4.64 -19.18
CA LEU A 215 -12.70 -3.72 -19.80
C LEU A 215 -13.36 -2.47 -20.39
N GLY A 216 -14.49 -2.63 -21.09
CA GLY A 216 -15.25 -1.48 -21.61
C GLY A 216 -15.83 -0.62 -20.48
N THR A 217 -16.25 -1.24 -19.38
CA THR A 217 -16.67 -0.55 -18.15
C THR A 217 -15.51 0.23 -17.53
N MET A 218 -14.33 -0.38 -17.41
CA MET A 218 -13.12 0.25 -16.86
C MET A 218 -12.71 1.48 -17.66
N ASP A 219 -12.63 1.37 -18.99
CA ASP A 219 -12.29 2.47 -19.89
C ASP A 219 -13.31 3.63 -19.76
N ARG A 220 -14.60 3.32 -19.81
CA ARG A 220 -15.66 4.33 -19.67
C ARG A 220 -15.62 5.02 -18.30
N LEU A 221 -15.40 4.27 -17.22
CA LEU A 221 -15.28 4.83 -15.88
C LEU A 221 -14.04 5.70 -15.73
N SER A 222 -12.91 5.30 -16.34
CA SER A 222 -11.70 6.11 -16.34
C SER A 222 -11.90 7.43 -17.06
N LYS A 223 -12.48 7.40 -18.27
CA LYS A 223 -12.81 8.60 -19.07
C LYS A 223 -13.74 9.52 -18.31
N ARG A 224 -14.86 8.99 -17.81
CA ARG A 224 -15.84 9.77 -17.04
C ARG A 224 -15.23 10.38 -15.77
N PHE A 225 -14.35 9.64 -15.09
CA PHE A 225 -13.64 10.18 -13.93
C PHE A 225 -12.73 11.34 -14.34
N TYR A 226 -11.94 11.17 -15.38
CA TYR A 226 -11.02 12.18 -15.89
C TYR A 226 -11.75 13.43 -16.39
N GLU A 227 -12.88 13.28 -17.10
CA GLU A 227 -13.76 14.37 -17.52
C GLU A 227 -14.24 15.20 -16.32
N VAL A 228 -14.67 14.57 -15.22
CA VAL A 228 -15.11 15.29 -14.02
C VAL A 228 -13.98 16.11 -13.39
N LEU A 229 -12.73 15.71 -13.58
CA LEU A 229 -11.56 16.47 -13.12
C LEU A 229 -11.17 17.62 -14.04
N HIS A 230 -11.75 17.74 -15.23
CA HIS A 230 -11.43 18.81 -16.16
C HIS A 230 -11.81 20.19 -15.59
N PRO A 231 -11.01 21.26 -15.79
CA PRO A 231 -11.31 22.62 -15.30
C PRO A 231 -12.66 23.18 -15.79
N GLU A 232 -13.11 22.75 -16.97
CA GLU A 232 -14.37 23.22 -17.58
C GLU A 232 -15.62 22.63 -16.92
N THR A 233 -15.49 21.52 -16.19
CA THR A 233 -16.61 20.81 -15.55
C THR A 233 -17.46 21.71 -14.66
N GLU A 234 -18.78 21.63 -14.82
CA GLU A 234 -19.73 22.52 -14.16
C GLU A 234 -19.70 22.39 -12.63
N LEU A 235 -19.93 23.50 -11.93
CA LEU A 235 -20.11 23.51 -10.48
C LEU A 235 -21.31 22.66 -10.08
N GLY A 236 -21.18 21.87 -9.02
CA GLY A 236 -22.23 20.94 -8.58
C GLY A 236 -22.17 19.58 -9.27
N THR A 237 -21.33 19.40 -10.30
CA THR A 237 -21.09 18.07 -10.88
C THR A 237 -20.55 17.12 -9.83
N SER A 238 -21.16 15.93 -9.75
CA SER A 238 -20.76 14.85 -8.85
C SER A 238 -20.62 13.55 -9.61
N LEU A 239 -19.60 12.78 -9.26
CA LEU A 239 -19.39 11.42 -9.72
C LEU A 239 -19.39 10.50 -8.52
N ARG A 240 -20.29 9.52 -8.51
CA ARG A 240 -20.32 8.48 -7.48
C ARG A 240 -19.95 7.12 -8.07
N TRP A 241 -18.93 6.50 -7.49
CA TRP A 241 -18.46 5.19 -7.96
C TRP A 241 -19.49 4.09 -7.69
N GLY A 242 -19.75 3.28 -8.71
CA GLY A 242 -20.69 2.17 -8.65
C GLY A 242 -22.18 2.56 -8.75
N GLU A 243 -22.52 3.84 -8.95
CA GLU A 243 -23.92 4.27 -9.06
C GLU A 243 -24.59 3.79 -10.36
N ALA A 244 -23.82 3.57 -11.42
CA ALA A 244 -24.30 3.02 -12.69
C ALA A 244 -24.56 1.49 -12.64
N GLY A 245 -24.56 0.88 -11.45
CA GLY A 245 -24.74 -0.57 -11.26
C GLY A 245 -23.48 -1.42 -11.49
N GLU A 246 -22.39 -0.78 -11.91
CA GLU A 246 -21.11 -1.44 -12.19
C GLU A 246 -20.25 -1.51 -10.92
N ILE A 247 -20.19 -2.68 -10.30
CA ILE A 247 -19.43 -2.87 -9.05
C ILE A 247 -18.01 -3.33 -9.40
N LEU A 248 -17.11 -2.38 -9.65
CA LEU A 248 -15.67 -2.63 -9.67
C LEU A 248 -15.05 -2.29 -8.30
N PRO A 249 -14.23 -3.18 -7.72
CA PRO A 249 -13.50 -2.86 -6.51
C PRO A 249 -12.56 -1.68 -6.74
N LEU A 250 -12.32 -0.89 -5.70
CA LEU A 250 -11.23 0.08 -5.67
C LEU A 250 -10.27 -0.27 -4.53
N ARG A 251 -8.98 -0.22 -4.83
CA ARG A 251 -7.88 -0.36 -3.87
C ARG A 251 -7.61 1.02 -3.27
N TRP A 252 -7.74 1.10 -1.95
CA TRP A 252 -7.45 2.28 -1.15
C TRP A 252 -6.29 2.00 -0.19
N ALA A 253 -5.27 2.84 -0.07
CA ALA A 253 -4.91 3.95 -0.97
C ALA A 253 -3.50 3.72 -1.50
N SER A 254 -3.25 4.29 -2.66
CA SER A 254 -1.91 4.52 -3.15
C SER A 254 -1.60 6.01 -3.09
N GLY A 255 -0.36 6.32 -2.73
CA GLY A 255 0.09 7.68 -2.52
C GLY A 255 1.51 7.84 -3.04
N GLY A 256 1.76 8.97 -3.67
CA GLY A 256 3.05 9.25 -4.28
C GLY A 256 3.28 10.73 -4.44
N PHE A 257 4.32 11.07 -5.18
CA PHE A 257 4.73 12.45 -5.35
C PHE A 257 5.20 12.68 -6.78
N LEU A 258 4.97 13.88 -7.28
CA LEU A 258 5.49 14.36 -8.55
C LEU A 258 6.42 15.53 -8.23
N PRO A 259 7.75 15.32 -8.21
CA PRO A 259 8.70 16.41 -8.07
C PRO A 259 8.86 17.17 -9.37
N ILE A 260 8.86 18.49 -9.24
CA ILE A 260 9.32 19.43 -10.25
C ILE A 260 10.70 19.92 -9.80
N ILE A 261 11.74 19.52 -10.53
CA ILE A 261 13.11 19.91 -10.24
C ILE A 261 13.42 21.19 -11.00
N GLU A 262 13.94 22.19 -10.30
CA GLU A 262 14.59 23.34 -10.93
C GLU A 262 16.08 23.03 -11.10
N LEU A 263 16.53 22.94 -12.35
CA LEU A 263 17.92 22.66 -12.70
C LEU A 263 18.32 23.52 -13.89
N LYS A 264 19.36 24.33 -13.72
CA LYS A 264 19.88 25.28 -14.73
C LYS A 264 18.80 26.24 -15.25
N GLY A 265 17.93 26.72 -14.36
CA GLY A 265 16.84 27.64 -14.69
C GLY A 265 15.69 27.02 -15.50
N ARG A 266 15.65 25.69 -15.64
CA ARG A 266 14.57 24.94 -16.30
C ARG A 266 13.88 24.01 -15.31
N HIS A 267 12.59 23.75 -15.54
CA HIS A 267 11.76 22.90 -14.71
C HIS A 267 11.64 21.50 -15.33
N TRP A 268 11.77 20.46 -14.51
CA TRP A 268 11.78 19.08 -14.95
C TRP A 268 10.89 18.19 -14.09
N ALA A 269 10.09 17.32 -14.70
CA ALA A 269 9.41 16.25 -13.98
C ALA A 269 10.41 15.13 -13.66
N LEU A 270 10.53 14.76 -12.38
CA LEU A 270 11.27 13.56 -11.95
C LEU A 270 10.41 12.31 -12.14
N LEU A 271 10.89 11.37 -12.94
CA LEU A 271 10.20 10.12 -13.26
C LEU A 271 11.13 8.91 -13.07
N PHE A 272 10.54 7.77 -12.72
CA PHE A 272 11.21 6.50 -12.47
C PHE A 272 10.82 5.50 -13.54
N PHE A 273 11.80 4.84 -14.15
CA PHE A 273 11.51 3.79 -15.13
C PHE A 273 11.03 2.51 -14.45
N ARG A 274 9.79 2.13 -14.72
CA ARG A 274 9.16 0.90 -14.23
C ARG A 274 9.23 -0.18 -15.32
N ASP A 275 9.80 -1.32 -14.97
CA ASP A 275 10.00 -2.50 -15.83
C ASP A 275 8.92 -3.58 -15.65
N ILE A 276 7.88 -3.29 -14.86
CA ILE A 276 6.71 -4.15 -14.65
C ILE A 276 5.46 -3.47 -15.18
N ASN A 277 4.56 -4.24 -15.79
CA ASN A 277 3.37 -3.69 -16.44
C ASN A 277 2.54 -2.76 -15.53
N PRO A 278 2.11 -1.59 -16.05
CA PRO A 278 2.53 -1.00 -17.32
C PRO A 278 4.01 -0.56 -17.32
N ILE A 279 4.76 -0.93 -18.37
CA ILE A 279 6.18 -0.59 -18.53
C ILE A 279 6.29 0.84 -19.05
N GLY A 280 7.16 1.65 -18.45
CA GLY A 280 7.39 3.03 -18.84
C GLY A 280 7.85 3.93 -17.70
N LEU A 281 7.85 5.22 -17.96
CA LEU A 281 8.13 6.25 -16.98
C LEU A 281 6.92 6.43 -16.05
N ASN A 282 7.16 6.31 -14.76
CA ASN A 282 6.16 6.50 -13.72
C ASN A 282 6.62 7.58 -12.74
N ILE A 283 5.70 8.03 -11.89
CA ILE A 283 6.08 8.72 -10.66
C ILE A 283 6.30 7.70 -9.55
N ALA A 284 7.08 8.09 -8.56
CA ALA A 284 7.24 7.31 -7.36
C ALA A 284 5.97 7.37 -6.50
N ASN A 285 5.49 6.18 -6.18
CA ASN A 285 4.14 5.93 -5.71
C ASN A 285 4.01 4.48 -5.27
N GLY A 286 3.49 4.29 -4.07
CA GLY A 286 3.24 2.96 -3.53
C GLY A 286 1.95 2.88 -2.74
N ALA A 287 1.71 1.71 -2.17
CA ALA A 287 0.47 1.39 -1.48
C ALA A 287 0.63 1.55 0.02
N SER A 288 -0.47 1.85 0.72
CA SER A 288 -0.44 1.93 2.19
C SER A 288 0.05 0.64 2.84
N GLU A 289 0.98 0.77 3.78
CA GLU A 289 1.54 -0.32 4.58
C GLU A 289 0.90 -0.42 5.98
N THR A 290 0.41 0.70 6.50
CA THR A 290 -0.11 0.81 7.86
C THR A 290 -1.53 1.37 7.89
N LYS A 291 -2.25 1.14 9.00
CA LYS A 291 -3.56 1.75 9.23
C LYS A 291 -3.50 3.26 9.35
N SER A 292 -2.34 3.80 9.73
CA SER A 292 -2.16 5.25 9.82
C SER A 292 -2.07 5.87 8.43
N GLU A 293 -1.39 5.22 7.48
CA GLU A 293 -1.21 5.70 6.11
C GLU A 293 -2.51 5.82 5.33
N TYR A 294 -3.35 4.78 5.31
CA TYR A 294 -4.61 4.89 4.56
C TYR A 294 -5.62 5.86 5.18
N LYS A 295 -5.38 6.36 6.41
CA LYS A 295 -6.19 7.38 7.09
C LYS A 295 -5.62 8.79 6.88
N ASP A 296 -4.29 8.88 6.82
CA ASP A 296 -3.53 10.12 6.68
C ASP A 296 -2.48 9.93 5.58
N LEU A 297 -2.85 10.33 4.35
CA LEU A 297 -2.04 10.06 3.17
C LEU A 297 -0.74 10.87 3.15
N HIS A 298 -0.56 11.90 3.99
CA HIS A 298 0.73 12.57 4.10
C HIS A 298 1.82 11.59 4.57
N LYS A 299 1.46 10.67 5.48
CA LYS A 299 2.38 9.60 5.94
C LYS A 299 2.76 8.66 4.80
N LEU A 300 1.78 8.29 3.98
CA LEU A 300 2.00 7.43 2.83
C LEU A 300 2.92 8.12 1.82
N ILE A 301 2.53 9.31 1.38
CA ILE A 301 3.26 10.07 0.36
C ILE A 301 4.68 10.41 0.84
N GLY A 302 4.83 10.84 2.09
CA GLY A 302 6.13 11.17 2.68
C GLY A 302 7.06 9.96 2.78
N ARG A 303 6.50 8.78 3.14
CA ARG A 303 7.26 7.52 3.14
C ARG A 303 7.75 7.19 1.73
N GLU A 304 6.84 7.09 0.76
CA GLU A 304 7.18 6.74 -0.63
C GLU A 304 8.20 7.72 -1.23
N PHE A 305 8.08 9.02 -0.91
CA PHE A 305 9.09 10.03 -1.26
C PHE A 305 10.47 9.73 -0.72
N SER A 306 10.56 9.45 0.58
CA SER A 306 11.83 9.14 1.22
C SER A 306 12.42 7.81 0.79
N GLU A 307 11.58 6.86 0.38
CA GLU A 307 12.00 5.51 0.01
C GLU A 307 12.45 5.43 -1.45
N GLU A 308 11.80 6.15 -2.37
CA GLU A 308 12.15 6.08 -3.81
C GLU A 308 13.14 7.15 -4.25
N THR A 309 13.20 8.35 -3.64
CA THR A 309 14.08 9.45 -4.11
C THR A 309 15.34 9.61 -3.25
N VAL A 310 16.50 9.23 -3.79
CA VAL A 310 17.81 9.43 -3.15
C VAL A 310 18.59 10.50 -3.91
N LEU A 311 18.68 11.71 -3.34
CA LEU A 311 19.48 12.82 -3.90
C LEU A 311 20.90 12.78 -3.34
N LEU A 312 21.88 12.73 -4.23
CA LEU A 312 23.32 12.69 -3.93
C LEU A 312 23.99 13.99 -4.37
N VAL A 313 25.02 14.41 -3.64
CA VAL A 313 25.81 15.62 -3.97
C VAL A 313 26.64 15.46 -5.25
N SER A 314 26.86 14.22 -5.69
CA SER A 314 27.59 13.90 -6.91
C SER A 314 27.18 12.54 -7.47
N GLU A 315 27.56 12.26 -8.72
CA GLU A 315 27.43 10.94 -9.32
C GLU A 315 28.08 9.84 -8.48
N PRO A 316 27.38 8.73 -8.18
CA PRO A 316 27.91 7.65 -7.35
C PRO A 316 28.91 6.79 -8.12
N ARG A 317 30.09 6.57 -7.54
CA ARG A 317 31.14 5.70 -8.10
C ARG A 317 31.44 4.55 -7.14
N SER A 318 31.59 3.35 -7.68
CA SER A 318 31.96 2.19 -6.86
C SER A 318 33.29 2.43 -6.15
N GLY A 319 33.34 2.14 -4.85
CA GLY A 319 34.50 2.41 -3.99
C GLY A 319 34.62 3.85 -3.47
N ALA A 320 33.73 4.76 -3.87
CA ALA A 320 33.72 6.13 -3.37
C ALA A 320 32.72 6.32 -2.22
N SER A 321 33.01 7.28 -1.34
CA SER A 321 32.01 7.91 -0.48
C SER A 321 31.25 8.96 -1.29
N VAL A 322 29.94 9.05 -1.08
CA VAL A 322 29.10 10.13 -1.61
C VAL A 322 28.14 10.58 -0.52
N ALA A 323 27.92 11.89 -0.41
CA ALA A 323 26.96 12.42 0.54
C ALA A 323 25.55 12.40 -0.05
N GLN A 324 24.57 12.03 0.77
CA GLN A 324 23.14 12.10 0.45
C GLN A 324 22.53 13.36 1.07
N GLN A 325 21.89 14.16 0.22
CA GLN A 325 21.05 15.29 0.62
C GLN A 325 19.75 14.76 1.23
N ARG A 326 19.38 15.29 2.39
CA ARG A 326 18.06 15.04 2.99
C ARG A 326 17.09 16.09 2.50
N PHE A 327 15.82 15.74 2.37
CA PHE A 327 14.78 16.73 2.06
C PHE A 327 14.19 17.32 3.34
N THR A 328 13.96 18.64 3.34
CA THR A 328 13.28 19.40 4.40
C THR A 328 12.05 20.08 3.80
N VAL A 329 10.94 20.18 4.53
CA VAL A 329 9.73 20.85 4.00
C VAL A 329 9.75 22.29 4.47
N GLU A 330 9.65 23.22 3.53
CA GLU A 330 9.31 24.60 3.90
C GLU A 330 7.85 24.62 4.36
N GLU A 331 7.59 25.09 5.59
CA GLU A 331 6.25 25.16 6.15
C GLU A 331 5.33 25.98 5.22
N PHE A 332 4.48 25.31 4.44
CA PHE A 332 3.16 25.86 4.19
C PHE A 332 2.47 25.89 5.53
N GLY A 333 1.93 27.03 5.97
CA GLY A 333 1.13 27.20 7.18
C GLY A 333 -0.08 26.25 7.30
N LEU A 334 0.22 24.97 7.37
CA LEU A 334 -0.59 23.84 7.75
C LEU A 334 -0.61 23.89 9.27
N ASP A 335 -1.80 23.81 9.86
CA ASP A 335 -1.99 23.66 11.32
C ASP A 335 -1.40 22.34 11.89
N SER A 336 -0.43 21.71 11.20
CA SER A 336 0.31 20.55 11.67
C SER A 336 1.73 20.58 11.10
N ALA A 337 2.68 20.81 12.00
CA ALA A 337 4.13 20.81 11.81
C ALA A 337 4.69 19.42 11.47
N SER A 338 4.15 18.72 10.48
CA SER A 338 4.70 17.42 10.07
C SER A 338 5.62 17.60 8.86
N ALA A 339 6.89 17.84 9.14
CA ALA A 339 7.93 17.83 8.13
C ALA A 339 8.00 16.44 7.46
N VAL A 340 8.31 16.37 6.16
CA VAL A 340 8.55 15.10 5.45
C VAL A 340 9.61 14.24 6.15
N SER A 341 10.52 14.87 6.89
CA SER A 341 11.49 14.18 7.74
C SER A 341 10.86 13.28 8.81
N GLU A 342 9.63 13.58 9.28
CA GLU A 342 8.89 12.71 10.20
C GLU A 342 8.41 11.41 9.54
N TYR A 343 8.36 11.39 8.21
CA TYR A 343 7.94 10.24 7.42
C TYR A 343 9.11 9.44 6.85
N ILE A 344 10.35 9.93 6.99
CA ILE A 344 11.56 9.17 6.66
C ILE A 344 11.66 8.00 7.63
N ASN A 345 11.61 6.78 7.11
CA ASN A 345 11.86 5.56 7.88
C ASN A 345 13.37 5.37 8.04
N PRO A 346 13.96 5.59 9.25
CA PRO A 346 15.41 5.50 9.41
C PRO A 346 15.94 4.09 9.11
N GLY A 347 15.15 3.06 9.41
CA GLY A 347 15.49 1.68 9.11
C GLY A 347 15.50 1.39 7.60
N PHE A 348 14.68 2.09 6.81
CA PHE A 348 14.73 1.99 5.35
C PHE A 348 16.03 2.60 4.82
N VAL A 349 16.37 3.81 5.26
CA VAL A 349 17.59 4.50 4.84
C VAL A 349 18.84 3.71 5.23
N GLU A 350 18.89 3.20 6.47
CA GLU A 350 19.98 2.34 6.93
C GLU A 350 20.10 1.09 6.06
N LYS A 351 18.98 0.43 5.76
CA LYS A 351 18.95 -0.77 4.92
C LYS A 351 19.37 -0.49 3.48
N HIS A 352 18.88 0.59 2.87
CA HIS A 352 19.30 1.00 1.53
C HIS A 352 20.81 1.26 1.49
N ASN A 353 21.35 2.02 2.45
CA ASN A 353 22.77 2.32 2.51
C ASN A 353 23.63 1.07 2.75
N GLN A 354 23.15 0.15 3.60
CA GLN A 354 23.76 -1.16 3.77
C GLN A 354 23.81 -1.93 2.44
N LEU A 355 22.69 -2.02 1.72
CA LEU A 355 22.63 -2.72 0.43
C LEU A 355 23.51 -2.06 -0.63
N ARG A 356 23.54 -0.72 -0.71
CA ARG A 356 24.44 0.01 -1.61
C ARG A 356 25.90 -0.26 -1.28
N LYS A 357 26.27 -0.32 0.00
CA LYS A 357 27.63 -0.69 0.42
C LYS A 357 27.97 -2.13 0.06
N GLU A 358 27.08 -3.08 0.33
CA GLU A 358 27.29 -4.50 0.09
C GLU A 358 27.26 -4.88 -1.40
N HIS A 359 26.41 -4.23 -2.20
CA HIS A 359 26.17 -4.60 -3.59
C HIS A 359 27.05 -3.78 -4.54
N ASP A 360 27.28 -2.50 -4.23
CA ASP A 360 27.92 -1.52 -5.13
C ASP A 360 29.27 -1.02 -4.62
N ASN A 361 29.68 -1.41 -3.41
CA ASN A 361 30.81 -0.81 -2.69
C ASN A 361 30.67 0.73 -2.59
N LEU A 362 29.44 1.22 -2.45
CA LEU A 362 29.12 2.64 -2.35
C LEU A 362 28.85 3.02 -0.90
N ASN A 363 29.64 3.95 -0.34
CA ASN A 363 29.41 4.46 1.00
C ASN A 363 28.58 5.75 0.94
N ILE A 364 27.32 5.68 1.38
CA ILE A 364 26.43 6.84 1.37
C ILE A 364 26.42 7.48 2.75
N GLU A 365 26.91 8.72 2.84
CA GLU A 365 26.98 9.50 4.07
C GLU A 365 25.79 10.46 4.13
N LEU A 366 24.93 10.32 5.15
CA LEU A 366 23.76 11.19 5.29
C LEU A 366 24.20 12.56 5.81
N LEU A 367 23.89 13.62 5.05
CA LEU A 367 24.07 14.98 5.52
C LEU A 367 23.13 15.31 6.68
N ARG A 368 23.49 16.33 7.46
CA ARG A 368 22.67 16.77 8.59
C ARG A 368 21.40 17.45 8.09
N ASN A 369 20.36 17.46 8.92
CA ASN A 369 19.07 18.06 8.55
C ASN A 369 19.17 19.57 8.28
N GLU A 370 20.10 20.26 8.96
CA GLU A 370 20.37 21.69 8.75
C GLU A 370 20.88 22.02 7.34
N ASP A 371 21.48 21.03 6.68
CA ASP A 371 22.00 21.11 5.31
C ASP A 371 21.00 20.53 4.28
N GLY A 372 19.78 20.20 4.70
CA GLY A 372 18.80 19.53 3.86
C GLY A 372 18.27 20.41 2.73
N ARG A 373 17.94 19.77 1.60
CA ARG A 373 17.32 20.38 0.43
C ARG A 373 15.86 20.75 0.73
N PRO A 374 15.49 22.04 0.72
CA PRO A 374 14.11 22.43 0.89
C PRO A 374 13.24 21.94 -0.26
N ILE A 375 12.07 21.38 0.08
CA ILE A 375 11.00 21.06 -0.83
C ILE A 375 9.84 22.03 -0.58
N THR A 376 9.32 22.59 -1.66
CA THR A 376 8.20 23.52 -1.67
C THR A 376 6.96 22.81 -2.22
N PRO A 377 5.93 22.56 -1.41
CA PRO A 377 4.65 22.06 -1.90
C PRO A 377 4.03 22.98 -2.96
N ILE A 378 3.49 22.43 -4.04
CA ILE A 378 2.80 23.22 -5.06
C ILE A 378 1.29 23.17 -4.78
N ARG A 379 0.64 24.35 -4.78
CA ARG A 379 -0.80 24.46 -4.53
C ARG A 379 -1.60 23.89 -5.69
N THR A 380 -2.67 23.16 -5.36
CA THR A 380 -3.60 22.58 -6.34
C THR A 380 -5.05 22.87 -5.93
N PRO A 381 -6.03 22.83 -6.87
CA PRO A 381 -7.43 23.01 -6.54
C PRO A 381 -8.10 21.74 -5.98
N PHE A 382 -7.36 20.65 -5.80
CA PHE A 382 -7.90 19.36 -5.37
C PHE A 382 -7.67 19.12 -3.89
N ARG A 383 -8.63 18.41 -3.29
CA ARG A 383 -8.58 17.96 -1.90
C ARG A 383 -9.30 16.64 -1.72
N ILE A 384 -8.93 15.94 -0.67
CA ILE A 384 -9.46 14.63 -0.33
C ILE A 384 -10.05 14.70 1.07
N ARG A 385 -11.18 14.03 1.24
CA ARG A 385 -11.78 13.74 2.54
C ARG A 385 -11.83 12.24 2.74
N VAL A 386 -11.04 11.73 3.69
CA VAL A 386 -11.05 10.32 4.08
C VAL A 386 -11.96 10.18 5.30
N LYS A 387 -12.99 9.34 5.21
CA LYS A 387 -13.88 9.01 6.33
C LYS A 387 -13.57 7.62 6.85
N TYR A 388 -13.49 7.44 8.17
CA TYR A 388 -13.27 6.13 8.78
C TYR A 388 -13.95 6.04 10.15
N HIS A 389 -14.17 4.81 10.64
CA HIS A 389 -14.72 4.61 11.99
C HIS A 389 -13.78 5.20 13.05
N ALA A 390 -14.33 6.00 13.94
CA ALA A 390 -13.64 6.50 15.12
C ALA A 390 -13.10 5.33 15.97
N SER A 391 -12.12 5.60 16.83
CA SER A 391 -11.49 4.57 17.68
C SER A 391 -12.49 3.84 18.59
N ASP A 392 -13.60 4.49 18.95
CA ASP A 392 -14.70 3.94 19.75
C ASP A 392 -15.75 3.17 18.94
N LEU A 393 -15.63 3.16 17.60
CA LEU A 393 -16.54 2.56 16.63
C LEU A 393 -17.99 3.11 16.68
N ARG A 394 -18.22 4.24 17.37
CA ARG A 394 -19.54 4.87 17.48
C ARG A 394 -19.66 6.09 16.55
N GLY A 395 -18.55 6.73 16.22
CA GLY A 395 -18.48 7.88 15.31
C GLY A 395 -17.78 7.59 13.98
N ILE A 396 -17.87 8.57 13.08
CA ILE A 396 -17.06 8.65 11.86
C ILE A 396 -16.09 9.82 12.05
N ASP A 397 -14.80 9.53 12.03
CA ASP A 397 -13.76 10.55 11.92
C ASP A 397 -13.57 10.92 10.44
N ASP A 398 -13.21 12.18 10.19
CA ASP A 398 -12.77 12.64 8.88
C ASP A 398 -11.38 13.29 8.91
N ARG A 399 -10.63 13.07 7.83
CA ARG A 399 -9.32 13.70 7.59
C ARG A 399 -9.34 14.36 6.24
N TYR A 400 -8.91 15.62 6.22
CA TYR A 400 -8.77 16.40 4.99
C TYR A 400 -7.31 16.50 4.58
N ILE A 401 -7.09 16.35 3.28
CA ILE A 401 -5.78 16.47 2.65
C ILE A 401 -5.96 17.44 1.49
N LYS A 402 -5.12 18.48 1.42
CA LYS A 402 -5.21 19.58 0.45
C LYS A 402 -3.96 19.58 -0.43
N ASN A 403 -4.01 20.30 -1.55
CA ASN A 403 -2.84 20.48 -2.45
C ASN A 403 -2.31 19.17 -3.00
N VAL A 404 -3.20 18.25 -3.36
CA VAL A 404 -2.86 16.97 -3.98
C VAL A 404 -3.37 16.93 -5.41
N LEU A 405 -3.02 15.93 -6.17
CA LEU A 405 -3.75 15.47 -7.34
C LEU A 405 -4.32 14.11 -6.98
N PHE A 406 -5.44 13.73 -7.59
CA PHE A 406 -5.93 12.37 -7.42
C PHE A 406 -6.41 11.82 -8.74
N THR A 407 -6.12 10.55 -8.97
CA THR A 407 -6.50 9.83 -10.19
C THR A 407 -7.00 8.45 -9.82
N ILE A 408 -7.66 7.79 -10.77
CA ILE A 408 -7.95 6.36 -10.66
C ILE A 408 -7.29 5.64 -11.82
N ASN A 409 -6.85 4.42 -11.57
CA ASN A 409 -6.48 3.46 -12.60
C ASN A 409 -7.43 2.25 -12.50
N PRO A 410 -8.54 2.23 -13.25
CA PRO A 410 -9.51 1.14 -13.16
C PRO A 410 -8.94 -0.23 -13.55
N PHE A 411 -7.91 -0.28 -14.42
CA PHE A 411 -7.27 -1.53 -14.85
C PHE A 411 -6.44 -2.18 -13.75
N GLU A 412 -5.92 -1.38 -12.82
CA GLU A 412 -5.27 -1.86 -11.60
C GLU A 412 -6.16 -1.71 -10.36
N PHE A 413 -7.40 -1.24 -10.51
CA PHE A 413 -8.30 -0.81 -9.43
C PHE A 413 -7.69 0.22 -8.47
N GLY A 414 -6.64 0.94 -8.87
CA GLY A 414 -5.90 1.85 -8.01
C GLY A 414 -6.62 3.18 -7.85
N VAL A 415 -6.58 3.74 -6.63
CA VAL A 415 -6.85 5.15 -6.38
C VAL A 415 -5.54 5.79 -5.93
N GLU A 416 -5.08 6.74 -6.72
CA GLU A 416 -3.74 7.32 -6.62
C GLU A 416 -3.85 8.76 -6.12
N VAL A 417 -3.08 9.11 -5.09
CA VAL A 417 -3.09 10.44 -4.48
C VAL A 417 -1.68 11.01 -4.49
N ILE A 418 -1.48 12.06 -5.27
CA ILE A 418 -0.15 12.54 -5.62
C ILE A 418 0.07 13.92 -5.02
N TRP A 419 1.16 14.10 -4.30
CA TRP A 419 1.58 15.43 -3.88
C TRP A 419 2.52 16.04 -4.92
N LEU A 420 2.24 17.28 -5.32
CA LEU A 420 3.11 18.03 -6.22
C LEU A 420 4.07 18.88 -5.38
N CYS A 421 5.36 18.77 -5.63
CA CYS A 421 6.38 19.55 -4.93
C CYS A 421 7.46 20.06 -5.89
N LYS A 422 8.20 21.06 -5.47
CA LYS A 422 9.34 21.64 -6.18
C LYS A 422 10.58 21.63 -5.30
N PHE A 423 11.75 21.39 -5.88
CA PHE A 423 13.04 21.68 -5.24
C PHE A 423 14.12 22.01 -6.26
N GLU A 424 15.12 22.76 -5.85
CA GLU A 424 16.28 23.10 -6.68
C GLU A 424 17.32 21.98 -6.65
N MET A 425 17.94 21.69 -7.79
CA MET A 425 19.04 20.75 -7.90
C MET A 425 20.27 21.47 -8.46
N ASN A 426 21.41 21.28 -7.80
CA ASN A 426 22.67 21.87 -8.23
C ASN A 426 23.27 21.07 -9.40
N GLU A 427 24.08 21.73 -10.23
CA GLU A 427 24.84 21.03 -11.25
C GLU A 427 25.82 20.04 -10.63
N GLY A 428 25.82 18.80 -11.13
CA GLY A 428 26.64 17.71 -10.64
C GLY A 428 25.97 16.81 -9.61
N GLU A 429 24.86 17.25 -8.98
CA GLU A 429 24.06 16.38 -8.12
C GLU A 429 23.47 15.21 -8.93
N TYR A 430 23.07 14.15 -8.24
CA TYR A 430 22.64 12.91 -8.85
C TYR A 430 21.45 12.31 -8.14
N ILE A 431 20.52 11.68 -8.85
CA ILE A 431 19.36 11.00 -8.25
C ILE A 431 19.43 9.50 -8.51
N LEU A 432 19.23 8.72 -7.46
CA LEU A 432 19.03 7.28 -7.52
C LEU A 432 17.63 6.90 -7.06
N ASP A 433 17.16 5.75 -7.57
CA ASP A 433 16.06 5.00 -6.97
C ASP A 433 16.55 4.34 -5.67
N GLY A 434 15.79 4.57 -4.59
CA GLY A 434 16.03 3.99 -3.28
C GLY A 434 15.33 2.66 -3.02
N GLU A 435 14.44 2.20 -3.91
CA GLU A 435 13.61 1.03 -3.67
C GLU A 435 14.44 -0.28 -3.60
N PHE A 436 14.09 -1.14 -2.64
CA PHE A 436 14.63 -2.50 -2.51
C PHE A 436 13.53 -3.52 -2.25
N ASN A 437 13.79 -4.77 -2.62
CA ASN A 437 12.87 -5.88 -2.40
C ASN A 437 12.86 -6.28 -0.91
N LEU A 438 11.81 -5.88 -0.19
CA LEU A 438 11.62 -6.21 1.24
C LEU A 438 11.64 -7.73 1.52
N GLY A 439 11.24 -8.55 0.55
CA GLY A 439 11.21 -10.00 0.68
C GLY A 439 12.53 -10.70 0.40
N ARG A 440 13.48 -10.06 -0.30
CA ARG A 440 14.67 -10.71 -0.87
C ARG A 440 15.99 -9.96 -0.70
N ASN A 441 16.01 -8.85 0.05
CA ASN A 441 17.22 -8.11 0.43
C ASN A 441 18.13 -7.69 -0.76
N TYR A 442 17.55 -7.19 -1.85
CA TYR A 442 18.33 -6.57 -2.94
C TYR A 442 17.66 -5.31 -3.50
N LEU A 443 18.46 -4.42 -4.10
CA LEU A 443 18.01 -3.16 -4.70
C LEU A 443 17.25 -3.39 -6.01
N ILE A 444 16.18 -2.63 -6.27
CA ILE A 444 15.41 -2.68 -7.53
C ILE A 444 16.13 -1.90 -8.65
N ARG A 445 16.70 -0.73 -8.32
CA ARG A 445 17.61 0.08 -9.17
C ARG A 445 16.95 0.75 -10.38
N ARG A 446 15.69 1.19 -10.29
CA ARG A 446 15.00 1.80 -11.44
C ARG A 446 15.78 3.03 -11.94
N PRO A 447 16.13 3.10 -13.25
CA PRO A 447 16.71 4.31 -13.79
C PRO A 447 15.80 5.52 -13.58
N VAL A 448 16.41 6.63 -13.20
CA VAL A 448 15.72 7.89 -12.95
C VAL A 448 15.87 8.81 -14.15
N VAL A 449 14.81 9.53 -14.49
CA VAL A 449 14.71 10.34 -15.70
C VAL A 449 14.10 11.70 -15.36
N LEU A 450 14.68 12.77 -15.92
CA LEU A 450 14.06 14.09 -15.94
C LEU A 450 13.49 14.38 -17.31
N LEU A 451 12.21 14.71 -17.37
CA LEU A 451 11.56 15.23 -18.58
C LEU A 451 11.26 16.71 -18.42
N ALA A 452 11.63 17.50 -19.41
CA ALA A 452 11.44 18.94 -19.33
C ALA A 452 9.95 19.32 -19.37
N MET A 453 9.53 20.19 -18.45
CA MET A 453 8.12 20.57 -18.28
C MET A 453 7.59 21.43 -19.43
N ASP A 454 8.43 22.25 -20.05
CA ASP A 454 8.09 23.06 -21.22
C ASP A 454 7.80 22.20 -22.47
N TYR A 455 8.60 21.16 -22.71
CA TYR A 455 8.34 20.17 -23.75
C TYR A 455 7.00 19.46 -23.52
N LEU A 456 6.78 18.93 -22.31
CA LEU A 456 5.53 18.24 -21.96
C LEU A 456 4.31 19.17 -22.11
N LYS A 457 4.45 20.43 -21.67
CA LYS A 457 3.42 21.46 -21.82
C LYS A 457 3.14 21.76 -23.29
N GLN A 458 4.17 21.90 -24.13
CA GLN A 458 4.00 22.13 -25.56
C GLN A 458 3.25 20.98 -26.25
N VAL A 459 3.59 19.73 -25.91
CA VAL A 459 2.89 18.53 -26.42
C VAL A 459 1.41 18.59 -26.02
N PHE A 460 1.14 18.87 -24.75
CA PHE A 460 -0.22 18.98 -24.25
C PHE A 460 -1.01 20.13 -24.90
N GLU A 461 -0.42 21.31 -25.05
CA GLU A 461 -1.07 22.48 -25.67
C GLU A 461 -1.37 22.26 -27.16
N THR A 462 -0.52 21.50 -27.86
CA THR A 462 -0.70 21.19 -29.28
C THR A 462 -1.78 20.13 -29.50
N GLY A 463 -1.79 19.07 -28.68
CA GLY A 463 -2.64 17.89 -28.90
C GLY A 463 -3.83 17.75 -27.94
N GLY A 464 -3.91 18.57 -26.90
CA GLY A 464 -4.85 18.38 -25.77
C GLY A 464 -4.54 17.15 -24.90
N SER A 465 -3.40 16.50 -25.10
CA SER A 465 -3.01 15.22 -24.48
C SER A 465 -1.50 15.04 -24.54
N LEU A 466 -0.92 14.31 -23.58
CA LEU A 466 0.48 13.87 -23.57
C LEU A 466 0.70 12.63 -24.44
N GLY A 467 0.27 12.70 -25.70
CA GLY A 467 0.44 11.63 -26.69
C GLY A 467 -0.73 10.65 -26.80
N GLU A 468 -0.46 9.50 -27.42
CA GLU A 468 -1.46 8.50 -27.82
C GLU A 468 -1.64 7.43 -26.74
N ILE A 469 -2.88 7.02 -26.49
CA ILE A 469 -3.17 5.94 -25.52
C ILE A 469 -2.71 4.60 -26.10
N ILE A 470 -1.89 3.87 -25.33
CA ILE A 470 -1.49 2.50 -25.62
C ILE A 470 -2.61 1.56 -25.14
N PRO A 471 -3.17 0.71 -26.02
CA PRO A 471 -4.20 -0.25 -25.64
C PRO A 471 -3.79 -1.14 -24.46
N ASP A 472 -4.78 -1.60 -23.68
CA ASP A 472 -4.65 -2.56 -22.56
C ASP A 472 -3.81 -2.14 -21.34
N SER A 473 -3.08 -1.03 -21.42
CA SER A 473 -2.24 -0.51 -20.33
C SER A 473 -2.74 0.80 -19.75
N GLU A 474 -3.56 1.54 -20.52
CA GLU A 474 -3.91 2.93 -20.25
C GLU A 474 -2.70 3.87 -20.18
N SER A 475 -1.51 3.41 -20.58
CA SER A 475 -0.33 4.27 -20.72
C SER A 475 -0.47 5.20 -21.91
N LYS A 476 0.33 6.28 -21.95
CA LYS A 476 0.43 7.15 -23.13
C LYS A 476 1.82 7.11 -23.74
N LEU A 477 1.90 7.06 -25.06
CA LEU A 477 3.13 7.17 -25.81
C LEU A 477 3.33 8.63 -26.23
N LEU A 478 4.35 9.27 -25.67
CA LEU A 478 4.76 10.62 -26.04
C LEU A 478 5.25 10.66 -27.49
N PRO A 479 5.18 11.82 -28.18
CA PRO A 479 5.93 12.04 -29.41
C PRO A 479 7.46 11.91 -29.18
N PRO A 480 8.29 11.95 -30.23
CA PRO A 480 9.74 11.95 -30.07
C PRO A 480 10.20 13.04 -29.10
N ILE A 481 11.08 12.68 -28.17
CA ILE A 481 11.55 13.60 -27.11
C ILE A 481 12.85 14.27 -27.59
N PRO A 482 12.92 15.62 -27.64
CA PRO A 482 14.15 16.32 -27.97
C PRO A 482 15.28 15.99 -26.99
N TYR A 483 16.51 15.93 -27.50
CA TYR A 483 17.69 15.56 -26.69
C TYR A 483 17.87 16.44 -25.44
N ASP A 484 17.68 17.75 -25.60
CA ASP A 484 17.83 18.73 -24.54
C ASP A 484 16.69 18.67 -23.50
N SER A 485 15.63 17.90 -23.76
CA SER A 485 14.43 17.80 -22.94
C SER A 485 14.37 16.51 -22.12
N LEU A 486 15.50 15.78 -22.06
CA LEU A 486 15.63 14.49 -21.38
C LEU A 486 17.00 14.35 -20.70
N ILE A 487 17.02 14.26 -19.36
CA ILE A 487 18.20 13.86 -18.58
C ILE A 487 17.95 12.46 -18.04
N VAL A 488 18.96 11.59 -18.14
CA VAL A 488 18.88 10.21 -17.66
C VAL A 488 20.01 9.97 -16.66
N PHE A 489 19.66 9.48 -15.49
CA PHE A 489 20.59 9.02 -14.47
C PHE A 489 20.81 7.51 -14.66
N ASN A 490 21.80 7.14 -15.47
CA ASN A 490 22.06 5.76 -15.92
C ASN A 490 23.12 4.99 -15.12
N GLN A 491 23.65 5.54 -14.03
CA GLN A 491 24.74 4.92 -13.27
C GLN A 491 24.33 3.57 -12.67
N ASP A 492 23.04 3.40 -12.35
CA ASP A 492 22.52 2.09 -11.92
C ASP A 492 22.62 1.00 -13.00
N VAL A 493 22.77 1.34 -14.29
CA VAL A 493 23.05 0.36 -15.35
C VAL A 493 24.45 -0.25 -15.17
N GLU A 494 25.45 0.57 -14.88
CA GLU A 494 26.82 0.09 -14.67
C GLU A 494 26.93 -0.66 -13.33
N LEU A 495 26.25 -0.19 -12.28
CA LEU A 495 26.18 -0.89 -11.00
C LEU A 495 25.50 -2.27 -11.14
N ARG A 496 24.44 -2.39 -11.95
CA ARG A 496 23.83 -3.70 -12.28
C ARG A 496 24.84 -4.67 -12.91
N LYS A 497 25.64 -4.22 -13.87
CA LYS A 497 26.67 -5.06 -14.53
C LYS A 497 27.72 -5.55 -13.55
N GLN A 498 28.19 -4.66 -12.68
CA GLN A 498 29.17 -4.99 -11.64
C GLN A 498 28.60 -6.02 -10.66
N ARG A 499 27.36 -5.81 -10.20
CA ARG A 499 26.66 -6.73 -9.31
C ARG A 499 26.43 -8.09 -9.97
N LEU A 500 26.02 -8.12 -11.24
CA LEU A 500 25.85 -9.37 -11.99
C LEU A 500 27.14 -10.18 -12.04
N LYS A 501 28.27 -9.54 -12.37
CA LYS A 501 29.60 -10.18 -12.38
C LYS A 501 29.99 -10.76 -11.01
N TYR A 502 29.69 -10.02 -9.93
CA TYR A 502 29.91 -10.50 -8.57
C TYR A 502 29.07 -11.74 -8.28
N LEU A 503 27.77 -11.72 -8.58
CA LEU A 503 26.85 -12.84 -8.35
C LEU A 503 27.27 -14.08 -9.14
N ASP A 504 27.67 -13.92 -10.40
CA ASP A 504 28.18 -15.03 -11.22
C ASP A 504 29.43 -15.67 -10.61
N THR A 505 30.37 -14.84 -10.15
CA THR A 505 31.61 -15.33 -9.50
C THR A 505 31.30 -16.03 -8.18
N TRP A 506 30.44 -15.43 -7.35
CA TRP A 506 30.05 -15.98 -6.06
C TRP A 506 29.35 -17.33 -6.23
N LEU A 507 28.35 -17.42 -7.11
CA LEU A 507 27.60 -18.63 -7.38
C LEU A 507 28.46 -19.76 -7.97
N ALA A 508 29.47 -19.43 -8.77
CA ALA A 508 30.43 -20.42 -9.27
C ALA A 508 31.34 -20.98 -8.17
N SER A 509 31.65 -20.19 -7.14
CA SER A 509 32.52 -20.57 -6.03
C SER A 509 31.79 -21.24 -4.84
N SER A 510 30.49 -20.97 -4.71
CA SER A 510 29.67 -21.49 -3.62
C SER A 510 29.40 -22.99 -3.80
N LYS A 511 29.85 -23.81 -2.83
CA LYS A 511 29.50 -25.24 -2.80
C LYS A 511 27.97 -25.39 -2.74
N SER A 512 27.44 -26.37 -3.47
CA SER A 512 26.03 -26.71 -3.75
C SER A 512 25.12 -26.98 -2.51
N ASN A 513 25.26 -26.24 -1.43
CA ASN A 513 24.30 -26.25 -0.34
C ASN A 513 23.20 -25.25 -0.68
N SER A 514 22.05 -25.76 -1.15
CA SER A 514 20.84 -24.96 -1.31
C SER A 514 20.46 -24.38 0.04
N SER A 515 20.54 -23.06 0.14
CA SER A 515 20.11 -22.26 1.28
C SER A 515 19.19 -21.17 0.77
N ALA A 516 18.32 -20.64 1.63
CA ALA A 516 17.43 -19.53 1.25
C ALA A 516 18.21 -18.33 0.68
N HIS A 517 19.41 -18.06 1.21
CA HIS A 517 20.28 -17.00 0.71
C HIS A 517 20.79 -17.29 -0.72
N THR A 518 21.15 -18.54 -1.01
CA THR A 518 21.56 -18.96 -2.36
C THR A 518 20.42 -18.75 -3.36
N ASP A 519 19.19 -19.08 -2.97
CA ASP A 519 18.00 -18.91 -3.82
C ASP A 519 17.72 -17.42 -4.12
N ASP A 520 17.87 -16.54 -3.12
CA ASP A 520 17.73 -15.09 -3.30
C ASP A 520 18.80 -14.52 -4.25
N MET A 521 20.05 -14.99 -4.15
CA MET A 521 21.13 -14.55 -5.06
C MET A 521 20.94 -15.05 -6.50
N ILE A 522 20.42 -16.26 -6.69
CA ILE A 522 20.06 -16.78 -8.01
C ILE A 522 18.94 -15.93 -8.63
N ASP A 523 17.92 -15.60 -7.84
CA ASP A 523 16.82 -14.74 -8.29
C ASP A 523 17.30 -13.34 -8.65
N GLU A 524 18.13 -12.69 -7.81
CA GLU A 524 18.73 -11.39 -8.10
C GLU A 524 19.51 -11.44 -9.42
N ARG A 525 20.38 -12.44 -9.60
CA ARG A 525 21.17 -12.61 -10.83
C ARG A 525 20.28 -12.72 -12.06
N ASP A 526 19.25 -13.57 -11.99
CA ASP A 526 18.37 -13.83 -13.13
C ASP A 526 17.56 -12.57 -13.50
N GLN A 527 17.12 -11.80 -12.51
CA GLN A 527 16.47 -10.50 -12.74
C GLN A 527 17.41 -9.48 -13.36
N LEU A 528 18.63 -9.32 -12.83
CA LEU A 528 19.63 -8.40 -13.38
C LEU A 528 19.98 -8.74 -14.82
N LYS A 529 20.19 -10.03 -15.11
CA LYS A 529 20.49 -10.52 -16.46
C LYS A 529 19.35 -10.25 -17.43
N LYS A 530 18.11 -10.53 -17.02
CA LYS A 530 16.91 -10.22 -17.81
C LYS A 530 16.80 -8.71 -18.08
N TRP A 531 16.94 -7.90 -17.04
CA TRP A 531 16.82 -6.45 -17.16
C TRP A 531 17.85 -5.85 -18.11
N LEU A 532 19.12 -6.24 -17.97
CA LEU A 532 20.20 -5.77 -18.85
C LEU A 532 19.94 -6.19 -20.31
N ALA A 533 19.51 -7.43 -20.54
CA ALA A 533 19.18 -7.90 -21.89
C ALA A 533 18.01 -7.13 -22.53
N GLU A 534 17.02 -6.70 -21.74
CA GLU A 534 15.83 -6.01 -22.25
C GLU A 534 16.02 -4.49 -22.38
N TYR A 535 16.76 -3.86 -21.46
CA TYR A 535 16.71 -2.39 -21.30
C TYR A 535 18.07 -1.69 -21.33
N GLU A 536 19.20 -2.38 -21.24
CA GLU A 536 20.51 -1.72 -21.19
C GLU A 536 20.69 -0.71 -22.33
N GLU A 537 20.43 -1.14 -23.57
CA GLU A 537 20.57 -0.31 -24.76
C GLU A 537 19.70 0.96 -24.71
N THR A 538 18.52 0.90 -24.09
CA THR A 538 17.64 2.06 -23.93
C THR A 538 18.30 3.20 -23.13
N PHE A 539 19.22 2.86 -22.22
CA PHE A 539 19.86 3.83 -21.32
C PHE A 539 21.34 4.10 -21.64
N THR A 540 22.00 3.25 -22.45
CA THR A 540 23.42 3.36 -22.78
C THR A 540 23.69 3.66 -24.25
N ALA A 541 22.73 3.42 -25.15
CA ALA A 541 22.95 3.64 -26.58
C ALA A 541 23.35 5.09 -26.85
N PRO A 542 24.34 5.31 -27.74
CA PRO A 542 24.64 6.65 -28.23
C PRO A 542 23.35 7.25 -28.78
N ARG A 543 22.93 8.37 -28.22
CA ARG A 543 21.75 9.10 -28.74
C ARG A 543 22.14 9.65 -30.10
N THR A 544 21.73 8.96 -31.16
CA THR A 544 22.02 9.31 -32.55
C THR A 544 20.88 10.17 -33.09
N GLY A 545 21.18 11.38 -33.52
CA GLY A 545 20.18 12.38 -33.91
C GLY A 545 19.73 13.30 -32.77
N ASN A 546 18.79 14.20 -33.08
CA ASN A 546 18.27 15.20 -32.12
C ASN A 546 17.11 14.68 -31.25
N GLU A 547 16.64 13.45 -31.47
CA GLU A 547 15.41 12.90 -30.86
C GLU A 547 15.60 11.49 -30.30
N LEU A 548 14.88 11.17 -29.23
CA LEU A 548 14.82 9.83 -28.66
C LEU A 548 13.68 9.00 -29.28
N HIS A 549 13.99 7.78 -29.74
CA HIS A 549 12.99 6.87 -30.32
C HIS A 549 12.63 5.66 -29.45
N PHE A 550 13.32 5.43 -28.33
CA PHE A 550 13.05 4.26 -27.47
C PHE A 550 11.63 4.30 -26.90
N HIS A 551 10.83 3.30 -27.27
CA HIS A 551 9.41 3.20 -26.91
C HIS A 551 9.20 3.27 -25.39
N ALA A 552 10.04 2.58 -24.62
CA ALA A 552 9.90 2.47 -23.17
C ALA A 552 10.10 3.82 -22.44
N LEU A 553 11.06 4.64 -22.89
CA LEU A 553 11.31 5.98 -22.33
C LEU A 553 10.32 7.04 -22.80
N ARG A 554 9.56 6.77 -23.87
CA ARG A 554 8.46 7.62 -24.33
C ARG A 554 7.11 7.23 -23.75
N THR A 555 7.03 6.09 -23.07
CA THR A 555 5.78 5.61 -22.49
C THR A 555 5.62 6.19 -21.09
N LEU A 556 4.56 6.97 -20.86
CA LEU A 556 4.14 7.41 -19.55
C LEU A 556 3.10 6.45 -18.97
N CYS A 557 3.35 5.94 -17.77
CA CYS A 557 2.40 5.11 -17.03
C CYS A 557 1.13 5.91 -16.65
N PRO A 558 -0.01 5.24 -16.39
CA PRO A 558 -1.29 5.89 -16.13
C PRO A 558 -1.25 7.00 -15.08
N VAL A 559 -0.55 6.76 -13.98
CA VAL A 559 -0.46 7.72 -12.87
C VAL A 559 0.35 8.96 -13.28
N ALA A 560 1.45 8.76 -14.02
CA ALA A 560 2.33 9.83 -14.45
C ALA A 560 1.62 10.77 -15.45
N TRP A 561 1.07 10.24 -16.55
CA TRP A 561 0.45 11.13 -17.55
C TRP A 561 -0.80 11.80 -17.01
N LYS A 562 -1.66 11.10 -16.23
CA LYS A 562 -2.86 11.73 -15.65
C LYS A 562 -2.48 12.86 -14.70
N SER A 563 -1.46 12.67 -13.88
CA SER A 563 -1.00 13.73 -12.97
C SER A 563 -0.44 14.93 -13.74
N LEU A 564 0.41 14.71 -14.73
CA LEU A 564 0.98 15.78 -15.56
C LEU A 564 -0.08 16.54 -16.35
N GLU A 565 -1.07 15.86 -16.94
CA GLU A 565 -2.15 16.55 -17.64
C GLU A 565 -3.08 17.32 -16.69
N LEU A 566 -3.29 16.86 -15.46
CA LEU A 566 -3.98 17.66 -14.44
C LEU A 566 -3.18 18.92 -14.09
N VAL A 567 -1.85 18.85 -14.05
CA VAL A 567 -0.99 20.04 -13.89
C VAL A 567 -1.23 21.04 -15.02
N PHE A 568 -1.21 20.57 -16.28
CA PHE A 568 -1.36 21.46 -17.43
C PHE A 568 -2.79 21.99 -17.63
N SER A 569 -3.80 21.12 -17.58
CA SER A 569 -5.21 21.51 -17.77
C SER A 569 -5.66 22.53 -16.72
N HIS A 570 -5.24 22.39 -15.47
CA HIS A 570 -5.56 23.36 -14.40
C HIS A 570 -4.63 24.57 -14.35
N LYS A 571 -3.64 24.65 -15.25
CA LYS A 571 -2.61 25.70 -15.26
C LYS A 571 -1.96 25.88 -13.88
N ILE A 572 -1.65 24.75 -13.23
CA ILE A 572 -1.02 24.75 -11.91
C ILE A 572 0.35 25.43 -12.04
N ASN A 573 0.57 26.47 -11.25
CA ASN A 573 1.81 27.22 -11.30
C ASN A 573 2.92 26.46 -10.55
N TYR A 574 3.76 25.76 -11.31
CA TYR A 574 4.93 25.03 -10.83
C TYR A 574 6.24 25.82 -10.94
N GLU A 575 6.19 27.07 -11.40
CA GLU A 575 7.37 27.94 -11.60
C GLU A 575 7.63 28.87 -10.40
N ILE A 576 6.74 28.87 -9.39
CA ILE A 576 6.79 29.74 -8.19
C ILE A 576 8.07 29.52 -7.39
#